data_AF-A0A0B1R5L3-F1
#
_entry.id   AF-A0A0B1R5L3-F1
#
_cell.length_a   1.000
_cell.length_b   1.000
_cell.length_c   1.000
_cell.angle_alpha   90.00
_cell.angle_beta   90.00
_cell.angle_gamma   90.00
#
_symmetry.space_group_name_H-M   'P 1'
#
loop_
_entity.id
_entity.type
_entity.pdbx_description
1 polymer ?
#
loop_
_entity_poly.entity_id
_entity_poly.type
_entity_poly.pdbx_seq_one_letter_code
_entity_poly.pdbx_strand_id
1 'polypeptide(L)'
;MYIRLDLFAEMLGIRPGDLLQATRTDGMLAGFTLPRRRQVRGAAVMFLQEEAVAFLKQWQTRSSAPSAPDADEPLVSLDAFARQAGIAPLALWQAASAGKPLRGIALPVAVKSYGSQLMFSAAAVELFIASYQRCLSKK
;
A
#
# COMPACT_ATOMS: atom_id res chain seq x y z
N MET A 1 25.75 3.28 20.51
CA MET A 1 26.35 3.89 19.29
C MET A 1 25.36 4.90 18.70
N TYR A 2 25.83 5.97 18.07
CA TYR A 2 24.97 7.02 17.47
C TYR A 2 25.10 7.03 15.95
N ILE A 3 24.00 7.31 15.26
CA ILE A 3 23.95 7.46 13.80
C ILE A 3 23.64 8.91 13.43
N ARG A 4 24.11 9.33 12.26
CA ARG A 4 23.83 10.67 11.72
C ARG A 4 22.40 10.75 11.21
N LEU A 5 21.85 11.97 11.23
CA LEU A 5 20.52 12.26 10.70
C LEU A 5 20.36 11.81 9.24
N ASP A 6 21.35 12.05 8.37
CA ASP A 6 21.25 11.69 6.95
C ASP A 6 21.09 10.18 6.75
N LEU A 7 21.90 9.39 7.46
CA LEU A 7 21.81 7.93 7.42
C LEU A 7 20.46 7.44 7.97
N PHE A 8 19.95 8.09 9.03
CA PHE A 8 18.65 7.72 9.57
C PHE A 8 17.50 8.08 8.61
N ALA A 9 17.59 9.21 7.92
CA ALA A 9 16.63 9.59 6.89
C ALA A 9 16.64 8.60 5.71
N GLU A 10 17.83 8.17 5.28
CA GLU A 10 18.00 7.15 4.24
C GLU A 10 17.38 5.81 4.66
N MET A 11 17.62 5.36 5.90
CA MET A 11 16.99 4.15 6.44
C MET A 11 15.45 4.22 6.45
N LEU A 12 14.88 5.41 6.66
CA LEU A 12 13.43 5.64 6.66
C LEU A 12 12.86 5.88 5.26
N GLY A 13 13.70 6.05 4.24
CA GLY A 13 13.28 6.38 2.88
C GLY A 13 12.70 7.80 2.72
N ILE A 14 13.09 8.74 3.59
CA ILE A 14 12.59 10.12 3.59
C ILE A 14 13.70 11.13 3.32
N ARG A 15 13.34 12.39 3.05
CA ARG A 15 14.33 13.45 2.87
C ARG A 15 14.94 13.83 4.23
N PRO A 16 16.27 14.05 4.31
CA PRO A 16 16.92 14.54 5.53
C PRO A 16 16.31 15.84 6.06
N GLY A 17 15.83 16.72 5.16
CA GLY A 17 15.14 17.95 5.52
C GLY A 17 13.87 17.73 6.35
N ASP A 18 13.08 16.71 6.03
CA ASP A 18 11.83 16.40 6.73
C ASP A 18 12.12 15.88 8.14
N LEU A 19 13.15 15.03 8.26
CA LEU A 19 13.61 14.53 9.55
C LEU A 19 14.20 15.66 10.41
N LEU A 20 14.95 16.58 9.81
CA LEU A 20 15.48 17.75 10.49
C LEU A 20 14.34 18.68 10.95
N GLN A 21 13.33 18.91 10.12
CA GLN A 21 12.18 19.71 10.50
C GLN A 21 11.42 19.08 11.67
N ALA A 22 11.16 17.77 11.62
CA ALA A 22 10.54 17.02 12.71
C ALA A 22 11.34 17.10 14.02
N THR A 23 12.68 17.16 13.93
CA THR A 23 13.50 17.38 15.14
C THR A 23 13.35 18.80 15.70
N ARG A 24 13.06 19.81 14.88
CA ARG A 24 12.99 21.20 15.31
C ARG A 24 11.62 21.62 15.83
N THR A 25 10.55 20.99 15.36
CA THR A 25 9.18 21.32 15.76
C THR A 25 8.77 20.57 17.03
N ASP A 26 8.24 19.36 16.88
CA ASP A 26 7.54 18.64 17.96
C ASP A 26 8.30 17.41 18.43
N GLY A 27 9.44 17.10 17.79
CA GLY A 27 10.14 15.85 18.03
C GLY A 27 9.34 14.63 17.57
N MET A 28 8.38 14.82 16.68
CA MET A 28 7.54 13.76 16.13
C MET A 28 7.68 13.72 14.61
N LEU A 29 7.75 12.50 14.06
CA LEU A 29 7.73 12.26 12.63
C LEU A 29 6.45 11.49 12.30
N ALA A 30 5.54 12.18 11.60
CA ALA A 30 4.27 11.64 11.11
C ALA A 30 3.47 10.87 12.20
N GLY A 31 3.42 11.43 13.42
CA GLY A 31 2.69 10.88 14.57
C GLY A 31 3.52 9.99 15.50
N PHE A 32 4.76 9.65 15.14
CA PHE A 32 5.65 8.84 15.98
C PHE A 32 6.68 9.70 16.69
N THR A 33 6.95 9.41 17.96
CA THR A 33 7.99 10.13 18.72
C THR A 33 9.36 9.76 18.18
N LEU A 34 10.17 10.77 17.86
CA LEU A 34 11.52 10.56 17.35
C LEU A 34 12.43 9.93 18.41
N PRO A 35 13.41 9.11 17.98
CA PRO A 35 14.43 8.57 18.87
C PRO A 35 15.18 9.66 19.63
N ARG A 36 15.71 9.31 20.80
CA ARG A 36 16.61 10.15 21.57
C ARG A 36 17.74 10.66 20.68
N ARG A 37 17.79 11.99 20.59
CA ARG A 37 18.77 12.71 19.80
C ARG A 37 19.81 13.38 20.68
N ARG A 38 21.02 13.48 20.15
CA ARG A 38 22.10 14.28 20.72
C ARG A 38 22.56 15.26 19.66
N GLN A 39 22.50 16.54 19.99
CA GLN A 39 23.08 17.58 19.15
C GLN A 39 24.54 17.76 19.56
N VAL A 40 25.45 17.57 18.62
CA VAL A 40 26.88 17.83 18.85
C VAL A 40 27.19 19.27 18.43
N ARG A 41 28.06 19.96 19.18
CA ARG A 41 28.53 21.31 18.82
C ARG A 41 29.12 21.26 17.41
N GLY A 42 28.51 21.96 16.46
CA GLY A 42 28.80 21.84 15.01
C GLY A 42 27.61 21.48 14.11
N ALA A 43 26.38 21.49 14.64
CA ALA A 43 25.11 21.34 13.91
C ALA A 43 24.73 19.93 13.42
N ALA A 44 25.51 18.90 13.73
CA ALA A 44 25.12 17.52 13.45
C ALA A 44 24.11 17.01 14.50
N VAL A 45 22.89 16.70 14.04
CA VAL A 45 21.91 15.95 14.83
C VAL A 45 22.23 14.46 14.70
N MET A 46 22.41 13.79 15.84
CA MET A 46 22.69 12.36 15.89
C MET A 46 21.60 11.64 16.68
N PHE A 47 21.24 10.44 16.27
CA PHE A 47 20.23 9.61 16.93
C PHE A 47 20.89 8.38 17.54
N LEU A 48 20.35 7.91 18.66
CA LEU A 48 20.80 6.66 19.25
C LEU A 48 20.42 5.50 18.30
N GLN A 49 21.40 4.69 17.90
CA GLN A 49 21.20 3.66 16.89
C GLN A 49 20.13 2.64 17.29
N GLU A 50 20.12 2.21 18.55
CA GLU A 50 19.16 1.21 19.04
C GLU A 50 17.72 1.70 18.93
N GLU A 51 17.46 2.94 19.35
CA GLU A 51 16.14 3.55 19.23
C GLU A 51 15.79 3.87 17.77
N ALA A 52 16.76 4.25 16.94
CA ALA A 52 16.54 4.46 15.51
C ALA A 52 16.14 3.17 14.79
N VAL A 53 16.74 2.03 15.14
CA VAL A 53 16.36 0.71 14.59
C VAL A 53 14.99 0.28 15.12
N ALA A 54 14.69 0.51 16.39
CA ALA A 54 13.37 0.23 16.95
C ALA A 54 12.28 1.10 16.28
N PHE A 55 12.58 2.38 16.05
CA PHE A 55 11.72 3.29 15.32
C PHE A 55 11.53 2.84 13.86
N LEU A 56 12.61 2.43 13.18
CA LEU A 56 12.53 1.89 11.82
C LEU A 56 11.58 0.69 11.74
N LYS A 57 11.63 -0.24 12.70
CA LYS A 57 10.71 -1.39 12.74
C LYS A 57 9.25 -0.95 12.87
N GLN A 58 8.97 0.02 13.73
CA GLN A 58 7.62 0.60 13.88
C GLN A 58 7.18 1.35 12.62
N TRP A 59 8.10 2.09 12.00
CA TRP A 59 7.88 2.82 10.76
C TRP A 59 7.55 1.89 9.59
N GLN A 60 8.28 0.77 9.47
CA GLN A 60 7.99 -0.27 8.48
C GLN A 60 6.65 -0.97 8.76
N THR A 61 6.31 -1.19 10.03
CA THR A 61 5.01 -1.79 10.41
C THR A 61 3.85 -0.86 10.06
N ARG A 62 4.03 0.46 10.14
CA ARG A 62 3.06 1.44 9.62
C ARG A 62 2.90 1.33 8.10
N SER A 63 4.00 1.18 7.36
CA SER A 63 3.96 0.90 5.92
C SER A 63 3.42 -0.50 5.58
N SER A 64 3.23 -1.37 6.59
CA SER A 64 2.50 -2.65 6.46
C SER A 64 0.99 -2.54 6.76
N ALA A 65 0.43 -1.35 6.99
CA ALA A 65 -0.99 -1.15 6.67
C ALA A 65 -1.11 -1.18 5.14
N PRO A 66 -2.02 -1.99 4.57
CA PRO A 66 -1.86 -2.62 3.26
C PRO A 66 -1.42 -1.58 2.24
N SER A 67 -0.13 -1.66 1.88
CA SER A 67 0.39 -1.01 0.70
C SER A 67 -0.62 -1.25 -0.40
N ALA A 68 -0.95 -0.18 -1.13
CA ALA A 68 -1.59 -0.30 -2.42
C ALA A 68 -0.99 -1.51 -3.15
N PRO A 69 -1.84 -2.38 -3.75
CA PRO A 69 -1.40 -3.66 -4.29
C PRO A 69 -0.10 -3.47 -5.04
N ASP A 70 0.87 -4.29 -4.64
CA ASP A 70 2.25 -4.26 -5.07
C ASP A 70 2.37 -3.82 -6.53
N ALA A 71 3.40 -3.03 -6.84
CA ALA A 71 3.77 -2.76 -8.22
C ALA A 71 4.11 -4.04 -9.02
N ASP A 72 4.17 -5.19 -8.33
CA ASP A 72 4.31 -6.55 -8.87
C ASP A 72 3.03 -7.40 -8.77
N GLU A 73 1.90 -6.86 -8.29
CA GLU A 73 0.65 -7.62 -8.34
C GLU A 73 0.18 -7.69 -9.80
N PRO A 74 0.03 -8.89 -10.39
CA PRO A 74 -0.38 -9.00 -11.77
C PRO A 74 -1.76 -8.35 -11.93
N LEU A 75 -1.80 -7.23 -12.65
CA LEU A 75 -3.05 -6.55 -12.94
C LEU A 75 -3.74 -7.27 -14.10
N VAL A 76 -5.01 -7.58 -13.89
CA VAL A 76 -5.86 -8.26 -14.85
C VAL A 76 -6.78 -7.22 -15.48
N SER A 77 -6.77 -7.17 -16.81
CA SER A 77 -7.69 -6.33 -17.56
C SER A 77 -9.13 -6.86 -17.44
N LEU A 78 -10.09 -5.95 -17.59
CA LEU A 78 -11.51 -6.32 -17.60
C LEU A 78 -11.84 -7.46 -18.58
N ASP A 79 -11.24 -7.46 -19.78
CA ASP A 79 -11.43 -8.52 -20.77
C ASP A 79 -10.86 -9.87 -20.32
N ALA A 80 -9.67 -9.87 -19.72
CA ALA A 80 -9.06 -11.08 -19.19
C ALA A 80 -9.90 -11.64 -18.02
N PHE A 81 -10.37 -10.77 -17.12
CA PHE A 81 -11.27 -11.14 -16.03
C PHE A 81 -12.58 -11.73 -16.56
N ALA A 82 -13.22 -11.06 -17.52
CA ALA A 82 -14.46 -11.53 -18.14
C ALA A 82 -14.29 -12.93 -18.77
N ARG A 83 -13.19 -13.17 -19.50
CA ARG A 83 -12.87 -14.48 -20.07
C ARG A 83 -12.64 -15.55 -19.01
N GLN A 84 -11.89 -15.24 -17.97
CA GLN A 84 -11.56 -16.19 -16.90
C GLN A 84 -12.79 -16.55 -16.05
N ALA A 85 -13.70 -15.59 -15.84
CA ALA A 85 -14.96 -15.79 -15.13
C ALA A 85 -16.08 -16.40 -16.00
N GLY A 86 -15.91 -16.43 -17.32
CA GLY A 86 -16.97 -16.81 -18.26
C GLY A 86 -18.15 -15.83 -18.28
N ILE A 87 -17.88 -14.55 -18.02
CA ILE A 87 -18.89 -13.47 -17.96
C ILE A 87 -18.74 -12.59 -19.22
N ALA A 88 -19.85 -12.08 -19.75
CA ALA A 88 -19.79 -11.12 -20.84
C ALA A 88 -19.05 -9.82 -20.40
N PRO A 89 -18.04 -9.34 -21.15
CA PRO A 89 -17.25 -8.16 -20.76
C PRO A 89 -18.10 -6.92 -20.45
N LEU A 90 -19.13 -6.66 -21.26
CA LEU A 90 -20.05 -5.53 -21.03
C LEU A 90 -20.84 -5.66 -19.74
N ALA A 91 -21.32 -6.86 -19.41
CA ALA A 91 -22.07 -7.09 -18.17
C ALA A 91 -21.18 -6.89 -16.94
N LEU A 92 -19.92 -7.33 -17.04
CA LEU A 92 -18.92 -7.13 -16.00
C LEU A 92 -18.56 -5.64 -15.84
N TRP A 93 -18.38 -4.92 -16.95
CA TRP A 93 -18.11 -3.47 -16.94
C TRP A 93 -19.25 -2.68 -16.33
N GLN A 94 -20.50 -3.01 -16.67
CA GLN A 94 -21.68 -2.37 -16.09
C GLN A 94 -21.80 -2.65 -14.59
N ALA A 95 -21.56 -3.89 -14.16
CA ALA A 95 -21.59 -4.26 -12.75
C ALA A 95 -20.49 -3.54 -11.96
N ALA A 96 -19.27 -3.47 -12.49
CA ALA A 96 -18.15 -2.78 -11.88
C ALA A 96 -18.41 -1.27 -11.78
N SER A 97 -18.91 -0.66 -12.86
CA SER A 97 -19.18 0.78 -12.92
C SER A 97 -20.37 1.20 -12.06
N ALA A 98 -21.38 0.33 -11.94
CA ALA A 98 -22.57 0.59 -11.11
C ALA A 98 -22.41 0.12 -9.65
N GLY A 99 -21.28 -0.49 -9.29
CA GLY A 99 -21.07 -1.10 -7.97
C GLY A 99 -22.06 -2.22 -7.64
N LYS A 100 -22.63 -2.87 -8.66
CA LYS A 100 -23.67 -3.89 -8.47
C LYS A 100 -23.05 -5.26 -8.25
N PRO A 101 -23.52 -6.03 -7.26
CA PRO A 101 -23.07 -7.41 -7.10
C PRO A 101 -23.57 -8.28 -8.25
N LEU A 102 -22.72 -9.17 -8.77
CA LEU A 102 -23.14 -10.19 -9.73
C LEU A 102 -23.54 -11.45 -8.97
N ARG A 103 -24.80 -11.86 -9.10
CA ARG A 103 -25.38 -13.03 -8.39
C ARG A 103 -25.18 -12.98 -6.86
N GLY A 104 -25.24 -11.79 -6.27
CA GLY A 104 -25.04 -11.61 -4.83
C GLY A 104 -23.58 -11.63 -4.37
N ILE A 105 -22.62 -11.75 -5.30
CA ILE A 105 -21.19 -11.65 -5.01
C ILE A 105 -20.72 -10.25 -5.37
N ALA A 106 -20.09 -9.57 -4.42
CA ALA A 106 -19.50 -8.26 -4.64
C ALA A 106 -18.36 -8.36 -5.67
N LEU A 107 -18.37 -7.46 -6.66
CA LEU A 107 -17.26 -7.40 -7.63
C LEU A 107 -16.00 -6.86 -6.97
N PRO A 108 -14.81 -7.33 -7.42
CA PRO A 108 -13.57 -6.71 -7.02
C PRO A 108 -13.54 -5.24 -7.48
N VAL A 109 -13.01 -4.36 -6.63
CA VAL A 109 -12.88 -2.94 -6.94
C VAL A 109 -11.74 -2.76 -7.94
N ALA A 110 -11.97 -1.95 -8.98
CA ALA A 110 -10.92 -1.62 -9.92
C ALA A 110 -9.83 -0.78 -9.22
N VAL A 111 -8.59 -1.24 -9.31
CA VAL A 111 -7.43 -0.64 -8.64
C VAL A 111 -6.90 0.55 -9.44
N LYS A 112 -6.94 0.46 -10.78
CA LYS A 112 -6.47 1.50 -11.69
C LYS A 112 -7.38 1.60 -12.92
N SER A 113 -7.50 2.80 -13.45
CA SER A 113 -8.08 3.06 -14.77
C SER A 113 -6.98 3.54 -15.72
N TYR A 114 -6.60 2.72 -16.70
CA TYR A 114 -5.63 3.13 -17.71
C TYR A 114 -6.37 3.38 -19.03
N GLY A 115 -6.43 4.63 -19.47
CA GLY A 115 -6.99 5.00 -20.79
C GLY A 115 -8.36 4.39 -21.09
N SER A 116 -9.31 4.47 -20.15
CA SER A 116 -10.67 3.87 -20.15
C SER A 116 -10.81 2.38 -19.82
N GLN A 117 -9.71 1.66 -19.59
CA GLN A 117 -9.74 0.25 -19.20
C GLN A 117 -9.62 0.11 -17.68
N LEU A 118 -10.57 -0.61 -17.07
CA LEU A 118 -10.53 -0.99 -15.65
C LEU A 118 -9.53 -2.14 -15.45
N MET A 119 -8.60 -1.94 -14.52
CA MET A 119 -7.61 -2.92 -14.08
C MET A 119 -7.96 -3.42 -12.69
N PHE A 120 -7.91 -4.73 -12.50
CA PHE A 120 -8.24 -5.41 -11.26
C PHE A 120 -7.01 -6.17 -10.75
N SER A 121 -6.91 -6.34 -9.43
CA SER A 121 -5.93 -7.25 -8.82
C SER A 121 -6.22 -8.70 -9.26
N ALA A 122 -5.20 -9.44 -9.71
CA ALA A 122 -5.36 -10.87 -10.01
C ALA A 122 -5.89 -11.66 -8.81
N ALA A 123 -5.37 -11.40 -7.60
CA ALA A 123 -5.80 -12.10 -6.41
C ALA A 123 -7.29 -11.85 -6.11
N ALA A 124 -7.76 -10.61 -6.26
CA ALA A 124 -9.15 -10.26 -6.09
C ALA A 124 -10.05 -10.91 -7.16
N VAL A 125 -9.57 -11.01 -8.39
CA VAL A 125 -10.25 -11.70 -9.50
C VAL A 125 -10.36 -13.20 -9.24
N GLU A 126 -9.29 -13.86 -8.82
CA GLU A 126 -9.30 -15.30 -8.51
C GLU A 126 -10.28 -15.65 -7.39
N LEU A 127 -10.27 -14.88 -6.30
CA LEU A 127 -11.22 -15.05 -5.19
C LEU A 127 -12.67 -14.88 -5.63
N PHE A 128 -12.94 -13.89 -6.49
CA PHE A 128 -14.25 -13.69 -7.07
C PHE A 128 -14.66 -14.88 -7.94
N ILE A 129 -13.78 -15.35 -8.83
CA ILE A 129 -14.06 -16.45 -9.76
C ILE A 129 -14.33 -17.74 -8.98
N ALA A 130 -13.52 -18.06 -7.97
CA ALA A 130 -13.73 -19.23 -7.12
C ALA A 130 -15.10 -19.18 -6.42
N SER A 131 -15.50 -18.00 -5.93
CA SER A 131 -16.82 -17.80 -5.31
C SER A 131 -17.95 -17.90 -6.33
N TYR A 132 -17.77 -17.29 -7.51
CA TYR A 132 -18.75 -17.25 -8.59
C TYR A 132 -19.00 -18.65 -9.18
N GLN A 133 -17.95 -19.44 -9.37
CA GLN A 133 -18.05 -20.83 -9.80
C GLN A 133 -18.76 -21.70 -8.76
N ARG A 134 -18.46 -21.55 -7.46
CA ARG A 134 -19.20 -22.24 -6.40
C ARG A 134 -20.70 -21.92 -6.43
N CYS A 135 -21.06 -20.67 -6.69
CA CYS A 135 -22.47 -20.27 -6.85
C CYS A 135 -23.10 -20.78 -8.15
N LEU A 136 -22.30 -21.01 -9.21
CA LEU A 136 -22.76 -21.63 -10.45
C LEU A 136 -23.02 -23.13 -10.29
N SER A 137 -22.13 -23.85 -9.60
CA SER A 137 -22.25 -25.31 -9.36
C SER A 137 -23.33 -25.70 -8.36
N LYS A 138 -23.84 -24.74 -7.57
CA LYS A 138 -24.91 -24.97 -6.58
C LYS A 138 -26.33 -24.91 -7.17
N LYS A 139 -26.46 -24.97 -8.49
CA LYS A 139 -27.72 -24.76 -9.23
C LYS A 139 -28.24 -26.03 -9.86
#